data_AF-A0A1E7J6Q2-F1
#
_entry.id   AF-A0A1E7J6Q2-F1
#
_cell.length_a   1.000
_cell.length_b   1.000
_cell.length_c   1.000
_cell.angle_alpha   90.00
_cell.angle_beta   90.00
_cell.angle_gamma   90.00
#
_symmetry.space_group_name_H-M   'P 1'
#
loop_
_entity.id
_entity.type
_entity.pdbx_description
1 polymer ?
#
loop_
_entity_poly.entity_id
_entity_poly.type
_entity_poly.pdbx_seq_one_letter_code
_entity_poly.pdbx_strand_id
1 'polypeptide(L)'
;MDTSAPRTGVEAYLIGILERSERVSNYARSRGWRFVMTWAHRIAGGILVLYVLFHTCTLSALHEPAVFASKMELFHTFIFRFLGWVLAVPVIFHALNGTRLILYESFRVRKDPTMIRWAFVLGAIYVLTLGFFMFMGNQEVSPGFFWLIIAIASAISSTILYKRLRHTQNGILWKLQRVSGAFLLPLVSGHMFFMHLNHRAGHDVDTILARLSAPGMKALDFVFVSLVYFHAGYGLCTIIGDYVEDIRIRSGLRVLVIFVLGAFAYTGAKIILTV
;
A
#
# COMPACT_ATOMS: atom_id res chain seq x y z
N MET A 1 33.32 -10.39 -25.05
CA MET A 1 33.00 -11.66 -24.35
C MET A 1 32.59 -11.29 -22.95
N ASP A 2 31.29 -11.26 -22.68
CA ASP A 2 30.73 -10.92 -21.37
C ASP A 2 30.26 -12.22 -20.72
N THR A 3 31.03 -12.71 -19.76
CA THR A 3 30.77 -13.97 -19.05
C THR A 3 29.73 -13.71 -17.97
N SER A 4 28.45 -13.82 -18.34
CA SER A 4 27.37 -13.81 -17.36
C SER A 4 27.55 -14.98 -16.39
N ALA A 5 27.71 -14.68 -15.10
CA ALA A 5 27.78 -15.66 -14.02
C ALA A 5 26.62 -16.68 -14.08
N PRO A 6 26.83 -17.94 -13.63
CA PRO A 6 25.83 -18.98 -13.69
C PRO A 6 24.62 -18.59 -12.83
N ARG A 7 23.46 -18.41 -13.48
CA ARG A 7 22.21 -18.08 -12.80
C ARG A 7 21.79 -19.26 -11.93
N THR A 8 21.53 -19.00 -10.65
CA THR A 8 21.16 -20.03 -9.68
C THR A 8 19.84 -20.70 -10.05
N GLY A 9 19.66 -21.99 -9.72
CA GLY A 9 18.51 -22.80 -10.16
C GLY A 9 17.13 -22.25 -9.79
N VAL A 10 17.02 -21.49 -8.69
CA VAL A 10 15.78 -20.81 -8.29
C VAL A 10 15.43 -19.66 -9.24
N GLU A 11 16.43 -18.93 -9.71
CA GLU A 11 16.27 -17.80 -10.64
C GLU A 11 15.81 -18.30 -12.01
N ALA A 12 16.38 -19.43 -12.48
CA ALA A 12 15.93 -20.12 -13.69
C ALA A 12 14.50 -20.68 -13.55
N TYR A 13 14.16 -21.24 -12.39
CA TYR A 13 12.83 -21.81 -12.13
C TYR A 13 11.72 -20.73 -12.08
N LEU A 14 11.96 -19.60 -11.40
CA LEU A 14 11.01 -18.49 -11.35
C LEU A 14 10.82 -17.84 -12.73
N ILE A 15 11.89 -17.72 -13.52
CA ILE A 15 11.80 -17.29 -14.93
C ILE A 15 10.97 -18.30 -15.74
N GLY A 16 11.18 -19.60 -15.58
CA GLY A 16 10.40 -20.64 -16.26
C GLY A 16 8.89 -20.61 -15.93
N ILE A 17 8.52 -20.30 -14.70
CA ILE A 17 7.10 -20.11 -14.31
C ILE A 17 6.51 -18.85 -14.97
N LEU A 18 7.27 -17.75 -14.98
CA LEU A 18 6.84 -16.50 -15.63
C LEU A 18 6.77 -16.64 -17.16
N GLU A 19 7.64 -17.47 -17.74
CA GLU A 19 7.65 -17.80 -19.17
C GLU A 19 6.48 -18.70 -19.60
N ARG A 20 5.96 -19.54 -18.69
CA ARG A 20 4.78 -20.40 -18.93
C ARG A 20 3.47 -19.63 -19.08
N SER A 21 3.39 -18.38 -18.59
CA SER A 21 2.28 -17.50 -18.92
C SER A 21 2.54 -16.84 -20.26
N GLU A 22 2.08 -17.46 -21.36
CA GLU A 22 2.30 -16.96 -22.73
C GLU A 22 2.05 -15.46 -22.86
N ARG A 23 0.97 -14.93 -22.27
CA ARG A 23 0.61 -13.51 -22.38
C ARG A 23 1.57 -12.58 -21.63
N VAL A 24 1.94 -12.90 -20.39
CA VAL A 24 2.84 -12.06 -19.58
C VAL A 24 4.27 -12.12 -20.12
N SER A 25 4.70 -13.32 -20.53
CA SER A 25 5.99 -13.55 -21.17
C SER A 25 6.09 -12.81 -22.51
N ASN A 26 5.01 -12.74 -23.29
CA ASN A 26 4.99 -11.97 -24.55
C ASN A 26 5.15 -10.46 -24.33
N TYR A 27 4.49 -9.87 -23.32
CA TYR A 27 4.69 -8.44 -23.00
C TYR A 27 6.08 -8.15 -22.42
N ALA A 28 6.60 -9.04 -21.56
CA ALA A 28 7.96 -8.89 -21.04
C ALA A 28 9.00 -9.00 -22.16
N ARG A 29 8.82 -9.90 -23.14
CA ARG A 29 9.71 -10.05 -24.30
C ARG A 29 9.59 -8.90 -25.30
N SER A 30 8.39 -8.40 -25.57
CA SER A 30 8.16 -7.34 -26.57
C SER A 30 8.38 -5.92 -26.06
N ARG A 31 8.08 -5.64 -24.79
CA ARG A 31 8.09 -4.28 -24.19
C ARG A 31 9.04 -4.14 -22.99
N GLY A 32 9.61 -5.26 -22.52
CA GLY A 32 10.53 -5.29 -21.39
C GLY A 32 9.86 -5.35 -20.02
N TRP A 33 10.58 -5.88 -19.03
CA TRP A 33 10.12 -5.97 -17.63
C TRP A 33 9.75 -4.64 -17.00
N ARG A 34 10.37 -3.53 -17.43
CA ARG A 34 10.03 -2.18 -16.96
C ARG A 34 8.59 -1.81 -17.27
N PHE A 35 8.12 -2.14 -18.47
CA PHE A 35 6.74 -1.89 -18.88
C PHE A 35 5.76 -2.69 -18.01
N VAL A 36 6.04 -3.97 -17.81
CA VAL A 36 5.24 -4.86 -16.96
C VAL A 36 5.17 -4.33 -15.52
N MET A 37 6.30 -3.96 -14.93
CA MET A 37 6.36 -3.44 -13.56
C MET A 37 5.59 -2.12 -13.40
N THR A 38 5.61 -1.25 -14.39
CA THR A 38 4.85 0.02 -14.37
C THR A 38 3.34 -0.25 -14.43
N TRP A 39 2.88 -1.13 -15.32
CA TRP A 39 1.46 -1.46 -15.41
C TRP A 39 0.96 -2.18 -14.16
N ALA A 40 1.71 -3.17 -13.68
CA ALA A 40 1.40 -3.85 -12.44
C ALA A 40 1.31 -2.86 -11.26
N HIS A 41 2.18 -1.84 -11.20
CA HIS A 41 2.14 -0.82 -10.15
C HIS A 41 0.82 -0.04 -10.15
N ARG A 42 0.36 0.35 -11.35
CA ARG A 42 -0.88 1.11 -11.56
C ARG A 42 -2.10 0.25 -11.24
N ILE A 43 -2.12 -1.00 -11.69
CA ILE A 43 -3.21 -1.95 -11.39
C ILE A 43 -3.27 -2.21 -9.88
N ALA A 44 -2.14 -2.47 -9.23
CA ALA A 44 -2.09 -2.62 -7.78
C ALA A 44 -2.60 -1.36 -7.07
N GLY A 45 -2.17 -0.17 -7.51
CA GLY A 45 -2.68 1.09 -6.98
C GLY A 45 -4.20 1.24 -7.13
N GLY A 46 -4.76 0.89 -8.30
CA GLY A 46 -6.22 0.90 -8.52
C GLY A 46 -6.97 -0.07 -7.62
N ILE A 47 -6.45 -1.29 -7.41
CA ILE A 47 -7.02 -2.26 -6.47
C ILE A 47 -7.01 -1.67 -5.04
N LEU A 48 -5.92 -1.03 -4.63
CA LEU A 48 -5.79 -0.42 -3.30
C LEU A 48 -6.73 0.78 -3.11
N VAL A 49 -7.00 1.56 -4.17
CA VAL A 49 -8.03 2.61 -4.12
C VAL A 49 -9.39 1.98 -3.83
N LEU A 50 -9.80 0.97 -4.59
CA LEU A 50 -11.09 0.31 -4.36
C LEU A 50 -11.17 -0.29 -2.96
N TYR A 51 -10.06 -0.87 -2.50
CA TYR A 51 -9.97 -1.41 -1.15
C TYR A 51 -10.10 -0.33 -0.07
N VAL A 52 -9.40 0.81 -0.16
CA VAL A 52 -9.49 1.85 0.90
C VAL A 52 -10.88 2.47 0.98
N LEU A 53 -11.60 2.58 -0.15
CA LEU A 53 -13.00 2.99 -0.19
C LEU A 53 -13.89 1.97 0.54
N PHE A 54 -13.78 0.69 0.18
CA PHE A 54 -14.51 -0.39 0.84
C PHE A 54 -14.18 -0.48 2.34
N HIS A 55 -12.91 -0.33 2.69
CA HIS A 55 -12.43 -0.36 4.06
C HIS A 55 -13.03 0.79 4.89
N THR A 56 -13.08 1.99 4.34
CA THR A 56 -13.69 3.16 5.00
C THR A 56 -15.21 2.97 5.19
N CYS A 57 -15.91 2.39 4.21
CA CYS A 57 -17.32 2.00 4.36
C CYS A 57 -17.53 0.90 5.41
N THR A 58 -16.55 0.03 5.62
CA THR A 58 -16.65 -1.02 6.65
C THR A 58 -16.45 -0.40 8.04
N LEU A 59 -15.43 0.46 8.19
CA LEU A 59 -15.12 1.15 9.45
C LEU A 59 -16.17 2.19 9.85
N SER A 60 -16.99 2.71 8.92
CA SER A 60 -18.07 3.63 9.28
C SER A 60 -19.11 3.01 10.21
N ALA A 61 -19.21 1.68 10.24
CA ALA A 61 -20.09 0.96 11.17
C ALA A 61 -19.61 1.02 12.63
N LEU A 62 -18.38 1.51 12.93
CA LEU A 62 -17.88 1.66 14.30
C LEU A 62 -18.73 2.61 15.17
N HIS A 63 -19.53 3.50 14.56
CA HIS A 63 -20.52 4.31 15.29
C HIS A 63 -21.64 3.50 15.92
N GLU A 64 -21.88 2.29 15.39
CA GLU A 64 -22.91 1.37 15.86
C GLU A 64 -22.25 0.01 16.15
N PRO A 65 -21.65 -0.19 17.35
CA PRO A 65 -20.84 -1.36 17.66
C PRO A 65 -21.50 -2.70 17.36
N ALA A 66 -22.82 -2.82 17.58
CA ALA A 66 -23.59 -4.03 17.26
C ALA A 66 -23.61 -4.32 15.74
N VAL A 67 -23.75 -3.29 14.92
CA VAL A 67 -23.72 -3.42 13.45
C VAL A 67 -22.31 -3.78 12.99
N PHE A 68 -21.27 -3.15 13.54
CA PHE A 68 -19.89 -3.50 13.24
C PHE A 68 -19.59 -4.97 13.58
N ALA A 69 -19.94 -5.42 14.79
CA ALA A 69 -19.75 -6.80 15.22
C ALA A 69 -20.47 -7.79 14.27
N SER A 70 -21.72 -7.51 13.89
CA SER A 70 -22.46 -8.37 12.95
C SER A 70 -21.79 -8.45 11.57
N LYS A 71 -21.15 -7.38 11.09
CA LYS A 71 -20.40 -7.38 9.83
C LYS A 71 -19.13 -8.21 9.96
N MET A 72 -18.46 -8.19 11.11
CA MET A 72 -17.22 -8.95 11.34
C MET A 72 -17.42 -10.47 11.23
N GLU A 73 -18.61 -10.99 11.52
CA GLU A 73 -18.93 -12.42 11.30
C GLU A 73 -18.68 -12.87 9.84
N LEU A 74 -18.97 -12.01 8.85
CA LEU A 74 -18.65 -12.30 7.45
C LEU A 74 -17.13 -12.37 7.22
N PHE A 75 -16.38 -11.45 7.82
CA PHE A 75 -14.92 -11.41 7.73
C PHE A 75 -14.24 -12.59 8.45
N HIS A 76 -14.95 -13.26 9.36
CA HIS A 76 -14.48 -14.47 10.04
C HIS A 76 -14.53 -15.72 9.16
N THR A 77 -15.27 -15.69 8.05
CA THR A 77 -15.32 -16.82 7.11
C THR A 77 -13.94 -17.07 6.49
N PHE A 78 -13.69 -18.33 6.09
CA PHE A 78 -12.42 -18.72 5.48
C PHE A 78 -12.08 -17.88 4.23
N ILE A 79 -13.09 -17.59 3.39
CA ILE A 79 -12.91 -16.83 2.15
C ILE A 79 -12.39 -15.43 2.44
N PHE A 80 -13.00 -14.70 3.39
CA PHE A 80 -12.56 -13.33 3.70
C PHE A 80 -11.22 -13.28 4.42
N ARG A 81 -10.90 -14.25 5.29
CA ARG A 81 -9.55 -14.38 5.86
C ARG A 81 -8.49 -14.63 4.78
N PHE A 82 -8.79 -15.53 3.83
CA PHE A 82 -7.91 -15.80 2.70
C PHE A 82 -7.75 -14.57 1.80
N LEU A 83 -8.84 -13.86 1.50
CA LEU A 83 -8.79 -12.62 0.72
C LEU A 83 -8.00 -11.51 1.44
N GLY A 84 -8.09 -11.42 2.77
CA GLY A 84 -7.26 -10.52 3.58
C GLY A 84 -5.76 -10.83 3.45
N TRP A 85 -5.38 -12.11 3.42
CA TRP A 85 -4.01 -12.51 3.13
C TRP A 85 -3.60 -12.19 1.69
N VAL A 86 -4.45 -12.51 0.71
CA VAL A 86 -4.19 -12.24 -0.72
C VAL A 86 -4.04 -10.73 -0.98
N LEU A 87 -4.78 -9.88 -0.27
CA LEU A 87 -4.65 -8.43 -0.35
C LEU A 87 -3.24 -7.92 -0.02
N ALA A 88 -2.48 -8.63 0.81
CA ALA A 88 -1.10 -8.26 1.11
C ALA A 88 -0.22 -8.22 -0.15
N VAL A 89 -0.55 -9.00 -1.19
CA VAL A 89 0.21 -9.06 -2.46
C VAL A 89 0.19 -7.71 -3.19
N PRO A 90 -0.95 -7.12 -3.59
CA PRO A 90 -0.96 -5.81 -4.22
C PRO A 90 -0.45 -4.70 -3.29
N VAL A 91 -0.70 -4.79 -1.97
CA VAL A 91 -0.17 -3.82 -0.98
C VAL A 91 1.36 -3.76 -1.02
N ILE A 92 2.02 -4.89 -0.75
CA ILE A 92 3.47 -4.92 -0.62
C ILE A 92 4.14 -4.72 -1.97
N PHE A 93 3.56 -5.25 -3.05
CA PHE A 93 4.06 -5.01 -4.39
C PHE A 93 4.01 -3.52 -4.74
N HIS A 94 2.88 -2.84 -4.52
CA HIS A 94 2.77 -1.41 -4.79
C HIS A 94 3.80 -0.61 -3.98
N ALA A 95 3.96 -0.91 -2.69
CA ALA A 95 4.90 -0.25 -1.80
C ALA A 95 6.38 -0.45 -2.22
N LEU A 96 6.80 -1.69 -2.47
CA LEU A 96 8.19 -2.00 -2.84
C LEU A 96 8.53 -1.55 -4.26
N ASN A 97 7.59 -1.66 -5.19
CA ASN A 97 7.73 -1.15 -6.56
C ASN A 97 7.80 0.38 -6.57
N GLY A 98 6.95 1.07 -5.79
CA GLY A 98 7.04 2.52 -5.58
C GLY A 98 8.38 2.93 -4.97
N THR A 99 8.89 2.14 -4.02
CA THR A 99 10.23 2.34 -3.43
C THR A 99 11.33 2.19 -4.48
N ARG A 100 11.24 1.22 -5.40
CA ARG A 100 12.16 1.12 -6.56
C ARG A 100 12.16 2.41 -7.37
N LEU A 101 10.98 2.98 -7.66
CA LEU A 101 10.88 4.24 -8.40
C LEU A 101 11.54 5.40 -7.63
N ILE A 102 11.34 5.49 -6.32
CA ILE A 102 12.00 6.49 -5.47
C ILE A 102 13.53 6.33 -5.50
N LEU A 103 14.04 5.10 -5.37
CA LEU A 103 15.48 4.82 -5.42
C LEU A 103 16.07 5.19 -6.79
N TYR A 104 15.33 4.88 -7.86
CA TYR A 104 15.72 5.24 -9.21
C TYR A 104 15.73 6.77 -9.40
N GLU A 105 14.64 7.46 -9.10
CA GLU A 105 14.46 8.88 -9.40
C GLU A 105 15.27 9.78 -8.44
N SER A 106 15.12 9.58 -7.14
CA SER A 106 15.65 10.47 -6.10
C SER A 106 17.07 10.12 -5.67
N PHE A 107 17.40 8.82 -5.63
CA PHE A 107 18.71 8.34 -5.18
C PHE A 107 19.64 7.95 -6.33
N ARG A 108 19.17 8.02 -7.58
CA ARG A 108 19.93 7.71 -8.79
C ARG A 108 20.50 6.28 -8.80
N VAL A 109 19.82 5.34 -8.14
CA VAL A 109 20.20 3.91 -8.18
C VAL A 109 19.84 3.36 -9.57
N ARG A 110 20.85 2.99 -10.36
CA ARG A 110 20.70 2.51 -11.75
C ARG A 110 20.83 0.98 -11.88
N LYS A 111 20.45 0.23 -10.85
CA LYS A 111 20.52 -1.25 -10.80
C LYS A 111 19.12 -1.88 -10.89
N ASP A 112 18.39 -1.56 -11.95
CA ASP A 112 16.96 -1.90 -12.08
C ASP A 112 16.65 -3.42 -11.99
N PRO A 113 17.40 -4.33 -12.65
CA PRO A 113 17.18 -5.78 -12.48
C PRO A 113 17.33 -6.23 -11.02
N THR A 114 18.35 -5.72 -10.32
CA THR A 114 18.60 -6.02 -8.92
C THR A 114 17.48 -5.51 -8.02
N MET A 115 16.99 -4.29 -8.26
CA MET A 115 15.88 -3.73 -7.47
C MET A 115 14.56 -4.48 -7.72
N ILE A 116 14.28 -4.90 -8.96
CA ILE A 116 13.11 -5.73 -9.28
C ILE A 116 13.18 -7.06 -8.54
N ARG A 117 14.34 -7.74 -8.58
CA ARG A 117 14.55 -9.00 -7.84
C ARG A 117 14.28 -8.83 -6.35
N TRP A 118 14.84 -7.78 -5.74
CA TRP A 118 14.62 -7.52 -4.31
C TRP A 118 13.18 -7.13 -3.98
N ALA A 119 12.47 -6.42 -4.85
CA ALA A 119 11.05 -6.15 -4.65
C ALA A 119 10.22 -7.45 -4.56
N PHE A 120 10.52 -8.44 -5.40
CA PHE A 120 9.86 -9.74 -5.33
C PHE A 120 10.29 -10.57 -4.12
N VAL A 121 11.59 -10.62 -3.82
CA VAL A 121 12.11 -11.38 -2.66
C VAL A 121 11.53 -10.82 -1.35
N LEU A 122 11.61 -9.51 -1.14
CA LEU A 122 11.07 -8.88 0.08
C LEU A 122 9.54 -8.99 0.13
N GLY A 123 8.85 -8.87 -1.01
CA GLY A 123 7.41 -9.09 -1.10
C GLY A 123 7.00 -10.51 -0.71
N ALA A 124 7.72 -11.53 -1.20
CA ALA A 124 7.48 -12.93 -0.86
C ALA A 124 7.73 -13.19 0.63
N ILE A 125 8.84 -12.69 1.18
CA ILE A 125 9.14 -12.79 2.62
C ILE A 125 7.99 -12.17 3.44
N TYR A 126 7.53 -10.98 3.07
CA TYR A 126 6.45 -10.29 3.78
C TYR A 126 5.14 -11.10 3.75
N VAL A 127 4.70 -11.54 2.57
CA VAL A 127 3.44 -12.29 2.41
C VAL A 127 3.47 -13.63 3.15
N LEU A 128 4.60 -14.34 3.10
CA LEU A 128 4.76 -15.60 3.82
C LEU A 128 4.80 -15.39 5.33
N THR A 129 5.50 -14.36 5.81
CA THR A 129 5.55 -14.02 7.24
C THR A 129 4.17 -13.62 7.76
N LEU A 130 3.44 -12.80 7.01
CA LEU A 130 2.06 -12.44 7.35
C LEU A 130 1.16 -13.68 7.40
N GLY A 131 1.25 -14.56 6.41
CA GLY A 131 0.49 -15.81 6.38
C GLY A 131 0.80 -16.72 7.57
N PHE A 132 2.07 -16.83 7.95
CA PHE A 132 2.50 -17.57 9.14
C PHE A 132 1.88 -17.00 10.42
N PHE A 133 1.88 -15.68 10.59
CA PHE A 133 1.28 -15.05 11.77
C PHE A 133 -0.24 -15.11 11.78
N MET A 134 -0.90 -15.00 10.63
CA MET A 134 -2.35 -15.23 10.51
C MET A 134 -2.73 -16.66 10.87
N PHE A 135 -1.87 -17.64 10.55
CA PHE A 135 -2.08 -19.04 10.92
C PHE A 135 -1.94 -19.27 12.43
N MET A 136 -0.91 -18.69 13.05
CA MET A 136 -0.70 -18.81 14.50
C MET A 136 -1.76 -18.02 15.29
N GLY A 137 -2.07 -16.78 14.89
CA GLY A 137 -3.20 -15.98 15.38
C GLY A 137 -3.20 -15.56 16.86
N ASN A 138 -2.12 -15.83 17.58
CA ASN A 138 -1.97 -15.62 19.02
C ASN A 138 -0.81 -14.68 19.39
N GLN A 139 -0.40 -13.81 18.46
CA GLN A 139 0.75 -12.92 18.65
C GLN A 139 0.30 -11.67 19.37
N GLU A 140 1.07 -11.25 20.36
CA GLU A 140 0.79 -10.05 21.13
C GLU A 140 1.98 -9.08 21.11
N VAL A 141 1.65 -7.80 21.01
CA VAL A 141 2.60 -6.69 21.14
C VAL A 141 1.82 -5.52 21.72
N SER A 142 2.46 -4.71 22.57
CA SER A 142 1.86 -3.47 23.04
C SER A 142 1.50 -2.58 21.84
N PRO A 143 0.21 -2.19 21.67
CA PRO A 143 -0.20 -1.34 20.56
C PRO A 143 0.58 -0.01 20.53
N GLY A 144 0.73 0.63 21.69
CA GLY A 144 1.45 1.89 21.80
C GLY A 144 2.92 1.76 21.38
N PHE A 145 3.60 0.71 21.83
CA PHE A 145 5.00 0.46 21.45
C PHE A 145 5.13 0.20 19.94
N PHE A 146 4.30 -0.69 19.39
CA PHE A 146 4.33 -1.03 17.97
C PHE A 146 4.13 0.21 17.09
N TRP A 147 3.06 0.97 17.35
CA TRP A 147 2.71 2.13 16.53
C TRP A 147 3.69 3.29 16.68
N LEU A 148 4.33 3.45 17.85
CA LEU A 148 5.40 4.43 18.03
C LEU A 148 6.61 4.12 17.14
N ILE A 149 7.06 2.85 17.10
CA ILE A 149 8.18 2.45 16.24
C ILE A 149 7.84 2.64 14.76
N ILE A 150 6.63 2.25 14.34
CA ILE A 150 6.17 2.45 12.97
C ILE A 150 6.07 3.95 12.62
N ALA A 151 5.57 4.79 13.51
CA ALA A 151 5.50 6.23 13.32
C ALA A 151 6.90 6.85 13.16
N ILE A 152 7.86 6.46 14.00
CA ILE A 152 9.26 6.91 13.91
C ILE A 152 9.88 6.47 12.57
N ALA A 153 9.71 5.22 12.16
CA ALA A 153 10.22 4.73 10.88
C ALA A 153 9.60 5.49 9.69
N SER A 154 8.30 5.79 9.76
CA SER A 154 7.56 6.56 8.75
C SER A 154 8.06 8.01 8.68
N ALA A 155 8.32 8.65 9.82
CA ALA A 155 8.87 9.99 9.90
C ALA A 155 10.32 10.08 9.39
N ILE A 156 11.16 9.10 9.71
CA ILE A 156 12.55 9.03 9.24
C ILE A 156 12.58 8.88 7.71
N SER A 157 11.85 7.90 7.17
CA SER A 157 11.80 7.64 5.73
C SER A 157 11.28 8.84 4.93
N SER A 158 10.21 9.48 5.39
CA SER A 158 9.67 10.68 4.75
C SER A 158 10.62 11.87 4.82
N THR A 159 11.32 12.06 5.96
CA THR A 159 12.28 13.16 6.16
C THR A 159 13.51 13.00 5.27
N ILE A 160 14.05 11.79 5.16
CA ILE A 160 15.18 11.49 4.27
C ILE A 160 14.81 11.86 2.84
N LEU A 161 13.64 11.44 2.38
CA LEU A 161 13.19 11.73 1.02
C LEU A 161 12.87 13.20 0.81
N TYR A 162 12.22 13.86 1.76
CA TYR A 162 11.95 15.30 1.72
C TYR A 162 13.23 16.12 1.56
N LYS A 163 14.26 15.83 2.37
CA LYS A 163 15.58 16.49 2.27
C LYS A 163 16.22 16.30 0.89
N ARG A 164 16.01 15.14 0.26
CA ARG A 164 16.50 14.88 -1.10
C ARG A 164 15.72 15.66 -2.16
N LEU A 165 14.41 15.80 -1.98
CA LEU A 165 13.52 16.40 -2.99
C LEU A 165 13.40 17.92 -2.89
N ARG A 166 13.60 18.53 -1.71
CA ARG A 166 13.37 19.97 -1.49
C ARG A 166 14.14 20.87 -2.46
N HIS A 167 15.33 20.45 -2.89
CA HIS A 167 16.20 21.18 -3.82
C HIS A 167 15.91 20.93 -5.30
N THR A 168 14.96 20.03 -5.63
CA THR A 168 14.58 19.74 -7.01
C THR A 168 13.58 20.77 -7.53
N GLN A 169 13.54 20.97 -8.86
CA GLN A 169 12.56 21.85 -9.53
C GLN A 169 11.17 21.20 -9.68
N ASN A 170 10.93 20.03 -9.08
CA ASN A 170 9.66 19.34 -9.17
C ASN A 170 8.53 20.13 -8.48
N GLY A 171 7.32 20.06 -9.03
CA GLY A 171 6.13 20.67 -8.44
C GLY A 171 5.81 20.11 -7.05
N ILE A 172 5.15 20.93 -6.22
CA ILE A 172 4.90 20.60 -4.81
C ILE A 172 4.07 19.32 -4.64
N LEU A 173 3.00 19.15 -5.41
CA LEU A 173 2.14 17.96 -5.31
C LEU A 173 2.87 16.68 -5.69
N TRP A 174 3.77 16.74 -6.68
CA TRP A 174 4.61 15.60 -7.05
C TRP A 174 5.60 15.25 -5.92
N LYS A 175 6.22 16.26 -5.28
CA LYS A 175 7.10 16.04 -4.12
C LYS A 175 6.31 15.40 -2.98
N LEU A 176 5.10 15.90 -2.71
CA LEU A 176 4.20 15.34 -1.71
C LEU A 176 3.83 13.90 -2.03
N GLN A 177 3.58 13.52 -3.29
CA GLN A 177 3.32 12.12 -3.67
C GLN A 177 4.45 11.18 -3.28
N ARG A 178 5.69 11.62 -3.47
CA ARG A 178 6.88 10.84 -3.14
C ARG A 178 7.08 10.77 -1.62
N VAL A 179 6.98 11.90 -0.92
CA VAL A 179 7.15 11.98 0.54
C VAL A 179 6.03 11.20 1.26
N SER A 180 4.78 11.31 0.82
CA SER A 180 3.67 10.53 1.36
C SER A 180 3.87 9.03 1.11
N GLY A 181 4.34 8.63 -0.07
CA GLY A 181 4.67 7.22 -0.35
C GLY A 181 5.77 6.67 0.57
N ALA A 182 6.81 7.47 0.87
CA ALA A 182 7.85 7.07 1.81
C ALA A 182 7.30 6.93 3.25
N PHE A 183 6.46 7.88 3.70
CA PHE A 183 5.81 7.78 5.00
C PHE A 183 4.88 6.57 5.10
N LEU A 184 4.09 6.30 4.05
CA LEU A 184 3.13 5.20 4.01
C LEU A 184 3.79 3.83 3.90
N LEU A 185 5.05 3.74 3.44
CA LEU A 185 5.74 2.46 3.29
C LEU A 185 5.81 1.68 4.61
N PRO A 186 6.38 2.19 5.72
CA PRO A 186 6.33 1.50 7.01
C PRO A 186 4.91 1.46 7.58
N LEU A 187 4.13 2.54 7.43
CA LEU A 187 2.82 2.67 8.08
C LEU A 187 1.79 1.67 7.56
N VAL A 188 1.60 1.56 6.24
CA VAL A 188 0.65 0.62 5.62
C VAL A 188 1.11 -0.81 5.82
N SER A 189 2.42 -1.08 5.68
CA SER A 189 2.97 -2.42 5.89
C SER A 189 2.82 -2.86 7.35
N GLY A 190 3.07 -1.96 8.30
CA GLY A 190 2.86 -2.17 9.72
C GLY A 190 1.38 -2.34 10.06
N HIS A 191 0.49 -1.55 9.45
CA HIS A 191 -0.95 -1.68 9.62
C HIS A 191 -1.47 -3.05 9.19
N MET A 192 -1.15 -3.48 7.97
CA MET A 192 -1.51 -4.82 7.49
C MET A 192 -0.98 -5.92 8.41
N PHE A 193 0.23 -5.75 8.95
CA PHE A 193 0.82 -6.73 9.85
C PHE A 193 0.12 -6.76 11.22
N PHE A 194 -0.08 -5.60 11.84
CA PHE A 194 -0.67 -5.46 13.18
C PHE A 194 -2.10 -5.99 13.24
N MET A 195 -2.93 -5.66 12.24
CA MET A 195 -4.33 -6.10 12.19
C MET A 195 -4.48 -7.62 12.04
N HIS A 196 -3.38 -8.33 11.75
CA HIS A 196 -3.35 -9.76 11.51
C HIS A 196 -2.43 -10.54 12.48
N LEU A 197 -1.88 -9.90 13.52
CA LEU A 197 -1.10 -10.58 14.57
C LEU A 197 -1.97 -11.54 15.38
N ASN A 198 -3.13 -11.06 15.79
CA ASN A 198 -4.16 -11.83 16.44
C ASN A 198 -5.53 -11.35 15.95
N HIS A 199 -6.53 -12.19 16.15
CA HIS A 199 -7.88 -11.94 15.67
C HIS A 199 -8.48 -10.62 16.21
N ARG A 200 -8.22 -10.31 17.48
CA ARG A 200 -8.84 -9.18 18.20
C ARG A 200 -8.35 -7.84 17.67
N ALA A 201 -7.09 -7.75 17.26
CA ALA A 201 -6.47 -6.50 16.81
C ALA A 201 -7.22 -5.82 15.66
N GLY A 202 -7.83 -6.60 14.76
CA GLY A 202 -8.50 -6.12 13.55
C GLY A 202 -10.02 -6.29 13.49
N HIS A 203 -10.63 -7.12 14.36
CA HIS A 203 -12.06 -7.45 14.25
C HIS A 203 -12.86 -7.28 15.56
N ASP A 204 -12.20 -7.24 16.72
CA ASP A 204 -12.91 -7.08 17.99
C ASP A 204 -13.23 -5.61 18.24
N VAL A 205 -14.52 -5.28 18.33
CA VAL A 205 -14.99 -3.89 18.40
C VAL A 205 -14.45 -3.16 19.63
N ASP A 206 -14.47 -3.80 20.80
CA ASP A 206 -13.99 -3.20 22.04
C ASP A 206 -12.49 -2.95 22.00
N THR A 207 -11.71 -3.89 21.47
CA THR A 207 -10.26 -3.72 21.25
C THR A 207 -9.95 -2.57 20.30
N ILE A 208 -10.71 -2.43 19.20
CA ILE A 208 -10.54 -1.35 18.23
C ILE A 208 -10.89 0.01 18.86
N LEU A 209 -12.02 0.11 19.56
CA LEU A 209 -12.47 1.34 20.22
C LEU A 209 -11.50 1.77 21.31
N ALA A 210 -11.03 0.83 22.14
CA ALA A 210 -10.03 1.11 23.16
C ALA A 210 -8.74 1.68 22.55
N ARG A 211 -8.26 1.12 21.43
CA ARG A 211 -7.09 1.66 20.72
C ARG A 211 -7.37 3.05 20.15
N LEU A 212 -8.50 3.24 19.48
CA LEU A 212 -8.87 4.52 18.86
C LEU A 212 -9.12 5.63 19.90
N SER A 213 -9.50 5.29 21.13
CA SER A 213 -9.71 6.28 22.20
C SER A 213 -8.42 7.01 22.60
N ALA A 214 -7.25 6.42 22.35
CA ALA A 214 -5.97 7.00 22.71
C ALA A 214 -5.63 8.22 21.81
N PRO A 215 -5.32 9.41 22.38
CA PRO A 215 -5.04 10.61 21.59
C PRO A 215 -3.91 10.45 20.56
N GLY A 216 -2.85 9.74 20.93
CA GLY A 216 -1.73 9.44 20.02
C GLY A 216 -2.14 8.58 18.82
N MET A 217 -3.08 7.64 19.03
CA MET A 217 -3.61 6.81 17.95
C MET A 217 -4.53 7.62 17.03
N LYS A 218 -5.42 8.45 17.58
CA LYS A 218 -6.25 9.37 16.76
C LYS A 218 -5.37 10.27 15.87
N ALA A 219 -4.31 10.83 16.42
CA ALA A 219 -3.38 11.68 15.65
C ALA A 219 -2.69 10.89 14.52
N LEU A 220 -2.19 9.69 14.82
CA LEU A 220 -1.53 8.84 13.83
C LEU A 220 -2.50 8.40 12.71
N ASP A 221 -3.69 7.94 13.07
CA ASP A 221 -4.71 7.49 12.11
C ASP A 221 -5.24 8.66 11.28
N PHE A 222 -5.37 9.86 11.85
CA PHE A 222 -5.76 11.05 11.09
C PHE A 222 -4.70 11.41 10.03
N VAL A 223 -3.41 11.36 10.39
CA VAL A 223 -2.30 11.55 9.44
C VAL A 223 -2.32 10.44 8.38
N PHE A 224 -2.55 9.18 8.79
CA PHE A 224 -2.63 8.05 7.88
C PHE A 224 -3.74 8.24 6.84
N VAL A 225 -4.98 8.47 7.27
CA VAL A 225 -6.13 8.68 6.36
C VAL A 225 -5.87 9.88 5.44
N SER A 226 -5.34 10.98 5.96
CA SER A 226 -5.03 12.16 5.13
C SER A 226 -4.02 11.83 4.03
N LEU A 227 -2.93 11.13 4.38
CA LEU A 227 -1.87 10.81 3.43
C LEU A 227 -2.27 9.72 2.44
N VAL A 228 -3.02 8.69 2.85
CA VAL A 228 -3.42 7.61 1.94
C VAL A 228 -4.39 8.12 0.88
N TYR A 229 -5.36 8.98 1.25
CA TYR A 229 -6.30 9.56 0.28
C TYR A 229 -5.65 10.60 -0.62
N PHE A 230 -4.73 11.42 -0.10
CA PHE A 230 -3.92 12.29 -0.96
C PHE A 230 -3.10 11.46 -1.97
N HIS A 231 -2.40 10.42 -1.49
CA HIS A 231 -1.56 9.58 -2.33
C HIS A 231 -2.35 8.86 -3.43
N ALA A 232 -3.53 8.35 -3.08
CA ALA A 232 -4.49 7.74 -4.00
C ALA A 232 -4.99 8.73 -5.05
N GLY A 233 -5.44 9.92 -4.63
CA GLY A 233 -6.03 10.91 -5.53
C GLY A 233 -5.03 11.49 -6.51
N TYR A 234 -3.83 11.84 -6.05
CA TYR A 234 -2.77 12.29 -6.94
C TYR A 234 -2.35 11.18 -7.91
N GLY A 235 -2.20 9.94 -7.44
CA GLY A 235 -1.86 8.78 -8.28
C GLY A 235 -2.89 8.48 -9.38
N LEU A 236 -4.19 8.59 -9.09
CA LEU A 236 -5.22 8.46 -10.12
C LEU A 236 -5.23 9.63 -11.09
N CYS A 237 -5.02 10.85 -10.62
CA CYS A 237 -4.98 12.04 -11.48
C CYS A 237 -3.80 12.01 -12.46
N THR A 238 -2.66 11.40 -12.08
CA THR A 238 -1.54 11.16 -12.99
C THR A 238 -1.86 10.07 -14.01
N ILE A 239 -2.45 8.94 -13.59
CA ILE A 239 -2.93 7.89 -14.52
C ILE A 239 -3.91 8.48 -15.54
N ILE A 240 -4.92 9.24 -15.11
CA ILE A 240 -5.86 9.93 -16.00
C ILE A 240 -5.12 10.87 -16.96
N GLY A 241 -4.08 11.56 -16.47
CA GLY A 241 -3.23 12.42 -17.28
C GLY A 241 -2.49 11.72 -18.40
N ASP A 242 -2.08 10.47 -18.15
CA ASP A 242 -1.28 9.67 -19.08
C ASP A 242 -2.10 9.05 -20.22
N TYR A 243 -3.42 8.87 -20.03
CA TYR A 243 -4.26 8.11 -20.99
C TYR A 243 -5.45 8.88 -21.56
N VAL A 244 -5.88 9.98 -20.94
CA VAL A 244 -7.03 10.75 -21.43
C VAL A 244 -6.54 11.98 -22.19
N GLU A 245 -6.69 11.95 -23.51
CA GLU A 245 -6.23 13.03 -24.40
C GLU A 245 -7.14 14.25 -24.37
N ASP A 246 -8.47 14.04 -24.38
CA ASP A 246 -9.45 15.13 -24.35
C ASP A 246 -9.36 15.92 -23.04
N ILE A 247 -9.08 17.21 -23.15
CA ILE A 247 -8.86 18.09 -22.01
C ILE A 247 -10.08 18.23 -21.11
N ARG A 248 -11.30 18.23 -21.66
CA ARG A 248 -12.54 18.41 -20.91
C ARG A 248 -12.86 17.14 -20.14
N ILE A 249 -12.78 15.99 -20.80
CA ILE A 249 -12.98 14.68 -20.17
C ILE A 249 -11.92 14.45 -19.09
N ARG A 250 -10.64 14.71 -19.39
CA ARG A 250 -9.54 14.59 -18.43
C ARG A 250 -9.76 15.45 -17.20
N SER A 251 -10.17 16.71 -17.38
CA SER A 251 -10.42 17.63 -16.27
C SER A 251 -11.63 17.20 -15.44
N GLY A 252 -12.73 16.81 -16.10
CA GLY A 252 -13.92 16.28 -15.43
C GLY A 252 -13.63 15.05 -14.59
N LEU A 253 -12.87 14.08 -15.12
CA LEU A 253 -12.47 12.88 -14.39
C LEU A 253 -11.58 13.19 -13.18
N ARG A 254 -10.63 14.14 -13.31
CA ARG A 254 -9.79 14.56 -12.17
C ARG A 254 -10.61 15.23 -11.07
N VAL A 255 -11.55 16.10 -11.43
CA VAL A 255 -12.48 16.73 -10.47
C VAL A 255 -13.31 15.66 -9.77
N LEU A 256 -13.84 14.68 -10.52
CA LEU A 256 -14.59 13.57 -9.95
C LEU A 256 -13.76 12.75 -8.95
N VAL A 257 -12.52 12.41 -9.31
CA VAL A 257 -11.60 11.69 -8.41
C VAL A 257 -11.36 12.49 -7.12
N ILE A 258 -11.05 13.78 -7.23
CA ILE A 258 -10.79 14.64 -6.08
C ILE A 258 -12.04 14.72 -5.19
N PHE A 259 -13.23 14.88 -5.78
CA PHE A 259 -14.48 14.95 -5.05
C PHE A 259 -14.79 13.64 -4.30
N VAL A 260 -14.75 12.50 -4.99
CA VAL A 260 -15.05 11.19 -4.41
C VAL A 260 -14.05 10.87 -3.30
N LEU A 261 -12.74 10.95 -3.58
CA LEU A 261 -11.73 10.62 -2.57
C LEU A 261 -11.71 11.64 -1.42
N GLY A 262 -12.04 12.90 -1.68
CA GLY A 262 -12.21 13.92 -0.64
C GLY A 262 -13.36 13.61 0.31
N ALA A 263 -14.51 13.16 -0.22
CA ALA A 263 -15.65 12.76 0.60
C ALA A 263 -15.33 11.54 1.49
N PHE A 264 -14.59 10.57 0.96
CA PHE A 264 -14.15 9.41 1.73
C PHE A 264 -13.05 9.76 2.75
N ALA A 265 -12.12 10.65 2.41
CA ALA A 265 -11.13 11.17 3.36
C ALA A 265 -11.80 11.89 4.54
N TYR A 266 -12.81 12.73 4.24
CA TYR A 266 -13.63 13.38 5.26
C TYR A 266 -14.36 12.36 6.13
N THR A 267 -14.95 11.33 5.52
CA THR A 267 -15.64 10.26 6.26
C THR A 267 -14.68 9.52 7.19
N GLY A 268 -13.49 9.14 6.70
CA GLY A 268 -12.45 8.51 7.52
C GLY A 268 -11.99 9.38 8.68
N ALA A 269 -11.73 10.67 8.41
CA ALA A 269 -11.37 11.63 9.45
C ALA A 269 -12.49 11.80 10.49
N LYS A 270 -13.75 11.85 10.06
CA LYS A 270 -14.91 11.93 10.95
C LYS A 270 -14.99 10.71 11.87
N ILE A 271 -14.85 9.50 11.35
CA ILE A 271 -14.84 8.26 12.15
C ILE A 271 -13.79 8.37 13.25
N ILE A 272 -12.54 8.72 12.91
CA ILE A 272 -11.43 8.82 13.86
C ILE A 272 -11.71 9.85 14.97
N LEU A 273 -12.34 10.98 14.64
CA LEU A 273 -12.56 12.07 15.59
C LEU A 273 -13.77 11.84 16.50
N THR A 274 -14.79 11.14 16.02
CA THR A 274 -16.11 11.05 16.68
C THR A 274 -16.44 9.68 17.27
N VAL A 275 -15.67 8.65 16.96
CA VAL A 275 -15.65 7.36 17.68
C VAL A 275 -14.65 7.44 18.82
#